data_AF-A0A946AWH9-F1
#
_entry.id   AF-A0A946AWH9-F1
#
_cell.length_a   1.000
_cell.length_b   1.000
_cell.length_c   1.000
_cell.angle_alpha   90.00
_cell.angle_beta   90.00
_cell.angle_gamma   90.00
#
_symmetry.space_group_name_H-M   'P 1'
#
loop_
_entity.id
_entity.type
_entity.pdbx_description
1 polymer ?
#
loop_
_entity_poly.entity_id
_entity_poly.type
_entity_poly.pdbx_seq_one_letter_code
_entity_poly.pdbx_strand_id
1 'polypeptide(L)'
;MFLSVYISKGGIYMLRRITKGWKSWRMLAILTLAFSFGLVSNATAASDHKTKKAHDRPVWLEKLETQIDYEEMMSGMDGRQDRLDKTFMQLMDRLQNKIKEHATPASSGGGFHDSWSAHQLQQSYLLGPTEAKQEVFKGAHCPSNAPVKKYDVVAINVEITLNQWGDYYPGYTYVLKDDVERVRAEEEKNAAAREDELDPGAVTNGLQGDAIQPLVIRANQGDCLRVTFSNELEDEDAGFQVNGSAMIISSSGLPATAASTGGITASGESQDFEWMIPIDEQEGSHMIQSHAGRDPSSLGLTGVMIVEPKGSKYLDPWDSKPMKSGWEAMITNDDERDFREFVLIYHEVGDESFR
;
A
#
# COMPACT_ATOMS: atom_id res chain seq x y z
N MET A 1 18.34 -13.22 -39.94
CA MET A 1 19.20 -13.19 -41.15
C MET A 1 18.69 -12.07 -42.06
N PHE A 2 19.44 -10.96 -42.14
CA PHE A 2 19.28 -9.79 -43.05
C PHE A 2 17.97 -8.97 -42.89
N LEU A 3 17.89 -7.66 -43.11
CA LEU A 3 18.78 -6.70 -43.76
C LEU A 3 18.41 -5.28 -43.30
N SER A 4 19.41 -4.43 -43.06
CA SER A 4 19.27 -2.97 -42.98
C SER A 4 19.12 -2.40 -44.39
N VAL A 5 18.22 -1.43 -44.61
CA VAL A 5 18.17 -0.65 -45.86
C VAL A 5 18.51 0.81 -45.59
N TYR A 6 19.55 1.24 -46.30
CA TYR A 6 20.18 2.55 -46.33
C TYR A 6 19.32 3.59 -47.06
N ILE A 7 19.31 4.83 -46.55
CA ILE A 7 18.80 6.02 -47.23
C ILE A 7 19.88 6.57 -48.18
N SER A 8 19.50 6.86 -49.43
CA SER A 8 20.36 7.51 -50.44
C SER A 8 19.95 8.96 -50.70
N LYS A 9 20.99 9.75 -51.01
CA LYS A 9 21.13 11.20 -51.12
C LYS A 9 20.36 11.89 -52.25
N GLY A 10 20.07 13.17 -52.02
CA GLY A 10 19.96 14.24 -53.03
C GLY A 10 19.18 15.43 -52.43
N GLY A 11 19.57 16.69 -52.47
CA GLY A 11 20.65 17.46 -53.08
C GLY A 11 20.43 18.93 -52.65
N ILE A 12 21.49 19.72 -52.68
CA ILE A 12 21.66 21.04 -52.05
C ILE A 12 20.95 22.16 -52.82
N TYR A 13 20.30 23.11 -52.11
CA TYR A 13 20.27 24.53 -52.50
C TYR A 13 20.43 25.44 -51.29
N MET A 14 21.47 26.27 -51.34
CA MET A 14 21.79 27.37 -50.42
C MET A 14 20.78 28.52 -50.54
N LEU A 15 20.39 29.16 -49.43
CA LEU A 15 20.29 30.63 -49.36
C LEU A 15 20.33 31.16 -47.91
N ARG A 16 21.39 31.94 -47.62
CA ARG A 16 21.58 33.04 -46.65
C ARG A 16 20.67 33.21 -45.40
N ARG A 17 21.33 33.14 -44.23
CA ARG A 17 21.29 34.04 -43.04
C ARG A 17 20.07 34.99 -42.91
N ILE A 18 19.40 34.92 -41.74
CA ILE A 18 19.20 36.05 -40.80
C ILE A 18 18.96 35.50 -39.39
N THR A 19 19.74 36.03 -38.45
CA THR A 19 19.72 35.79 -37.00
C THR A 19 18.57 36.53 -36.33
N LYS A 20 17.70 35.84 -35.57
CA LYS A 20 17.06 36.32 -34.32
C LYS A 20 16.02 35.32 -33.84
N GLY A 21 16.35 34.56 -32.79
CA GLY A 21 15.42 33.61 -32.18
C GLY A 21 15.88 33.16 -30.80
N TRP A 22 16.46 34.08 -30.00
CA TRP A 22 17.02 33.75 -28.69
C TRP A 22 16.35 34.54 -27.55
N LYS A 23 15.02 34.65 -27.59
CA LYS A 23 14.23 35.27 -26.52
C LYS A 23 13.03 34.45 -26.01
N SER A 24 12.70 33.30 -26.61
CA SER A 24 11.57 32.47 -26.13
C SER A 24 11.93 31.29 -25.23
N TRP A 25 13.21 31.09 -24.88
CA TRP A 25 13.61 29.97 -24.00
C TRP A 25 13.85 30.34 -22.53
N ARG A 26 13.89 31.63 -22.19
CA ARG A 26 14.07 32.05 -20.78
C ARG A 26 12.78 32.16 -19.97
N MET A 27 11.61 32.23 -20.62
CA MET A 27 10.31 32.23 -19.94
C MET A 27 9.81 30.82 -19.57
N LEU A 28 10.27 29.76 -20.27
CA LEU A 28 9.89 28.39 -19.93
C LEU A 28 10.74 27.79 -18.79
N ALA A 29 11.97 28.26 -18.60
CA ALA A 29 12.89 27.70 -17.61
C ALA A 29 12.65 28.19 -16.16
N ILE A 30 11.88 29.27 -15.97
CA ILE A 30 11.59 29.82 -14.63
C ILE A 30 10.34 29.14 -14.02
N LEU A 31 9.44 28.62 -14.85
CA LEU A 31 8.27 27.86 -14.39
C LEU A 31 8.61 26.41 -13.95
N THR A 32 9.74 25.86 -14.42
CA THR A 32 10.17 24.50 -14.04
C THR A 32 11.00 24.45 -12.76
N LEU A 33 11.63 25.56 -12.35
CA LEU A 33 12.55 25.57 -11.19
C LEU A 33 11.87 25.86 -9.85
N ALA A 34 10.61 26.30 -9.85
CA ALA A 34 9.82 26.46 -8.62
C ALA A 34 9.08 25.18 -8.20
N PHE A 35 9.04 24.15 -9.06
CA PHE A 35 8.37 22.87 -8.78
C PHE A 35 9.31 21.71 -8.45
N SER A 36 10.63 21.91 -8.49
CA SER A 36 11.61 20.81 -8.40
C SER A 36 12.44 20.77 -7.11
N PHE A 37 12.16 21.60 -6.10
CA PHE A 37 12.82 21.49 -4.80
C PHE A 37 11.80 21.60 -3.66
N GLY A 38 11.39 20.44 -3.17
CA GLY A 38 10.62 20.28 -1.94
C GLY A 38 11.44 20.70 -0.73
N LEU A 39 11.20 21.91 -0.27
CA LEU A 39 11.38 22.35 1.11
C LEU A 39 10.19 23.26 1.40
N VAL A 40 9.04 22.66 1.75
CA VAL A 40 7.95 23.42 2.37
C VAL A 40 8.27 23.52 3.85
N SER A 41 9.25 24.35 4.19
CA SER A 41 9.19 25.02 5.48
C SER A 41 7.94 25.87 5.47
N ASN A 42 7.24 25.99 6.62
CA ASN A 42 6.08 26.86 6.83
C ASN A 42 6.32 28.26 6.26
N ALA A 43 6.02 28.42 4.98
CA ALA A 43 5.99 29.66 4.27
C ALA A 43 4.52 29.82 3.92
N THR A 44 3.83 30.58 4.77
CA THR A 44 2.80 31.47 4.27
C THR A 44 3.38 32.17 3.04
N ALA A 45 3.11 31.63 1.85
CA ALA A 45 3.29 32.34 0.60
C ALA A 45 2.18 33.39 0.53
N ALA A 46 2.19 34.32 1.49
CA ALA A 46 1.77 35.66 1.19
C ALA A 46 2.71 36.11 0.08
N SER A 47 2.20 36.28 -1.13
CA SER A 47 2.86 37.06 -2.17
C SER A 47 2.90 38.51 -1.70
N ASP A 48 3.67 38.77 -0.65
CA ASP A 48 3.78 40.07 -0.01
C ASP A 48 4.89 40.84 -0.73
N HIS A 49 4.68 41.07 -2.02
CA HIS A 49 5.57 41.89 -2.84
C HIS A 49 5.47 43.39 -2.52
N LYS A 50 4.53 43.79 -1.65
CA LYS A 50 4.38 45.17 -1.20
C LYS A 50 5.14 45.50 0.09
N THR A 51 5.67 44.53 0.84
CA THR A 51 6.32 44.79 2.15
C THR A 51 7.85 44.75 2.14
N LYS A 52 8.51 44.48 1.01
CA LYS A 52 9.97 44.69 0.90
C LYS A 52 10.27 46.17 0.66
N LYS A 53 11.18 46.75 1.46
CA LYS A 53 11.63 48.14 1.29
C LYS A 53 12.10 48.34 -0.16
N ALA A 54 11.71 49.46 -0.76
CA ALA A 54 11.85 49.75 -2.20
C ALA A 54 13.26 49.59 -2.82
N HIS A 55 14.32 49.38 -2.03
CA HIS A 55 15.70 49.24 -2.53
C HIS A 55 16.11 47.81 -2.86
N ASP A 56 15.34 46.78 -2.48
CA ASP A 56 15.68 45.36 -2.75
C ASP A 56 14.97 44.77 -3.97
N ARG A 57 14.22 45.58 -4.74
CA ARG A 57 13.53 45.11 -5.95
C ARG A 57 14.45 45.25 -7.17
N PRO A 58 14.64 44.18 -7.96
CA PRO A 58 15.45 44.29 -9.16
C PRO A 58 14.75 45.20 -10.18
N VAL A 59 15.48 46.20 -10.70
CA VAL A 59 14.96 47.29 -11.56
C VAL A 59 14.17 46.79 -12.79
N TRP A 60 14.50 45.62 -13.32
CA TRP A 60 13.78 45.05 -14.45
C TRP A 60 12.33 44.67 -14.11
N LEU A 61 12.06 44.31 -12.86
CA LEU A 61 10.74 43.92 -12.37
C LEU A 61 9.82 45.12 -12.28
N GLU A 62 10.30 46.24 -11.72
CA GLU A 62 9.54 47.50 -11.69
C GLU A 62 9.21 47.97 -13.12
N LYS A 63 10.16 47.86 -14.04
CA LYS A 63 9.95 48.22 -15.44
C LYS A 63 8.89 47.35 -16.13
N LEU A 64 8.84 46.06 -15.77
CA LEU A 64 7.86 45.11 -16.30
C LEU A 64 6.46 45.36 -15.72
N GLU A 65 6.34 45.57 -14.42
CA GLU A 65 5.08 45.95 -13.77
C GLU A 65 4.53 47.26 -14.37
N THR A 66 5.38 48.29 -14.49
CA THR A 66 4.99 49.58 -15.09
C THR A 66 4.53 49.42 -16.55
N GLN A 67 5.14 48.50 -17.30
CA GLN A 67 4.75 48.22 -18.68
C GLN A 67 3.39 47.50 -18.74
N ILE A 68 3.15 46.52 -17.85
CA ILE A 68 1.86 45.82 -17.75
C ILE A 68 0.76 46.81 -17.38
N ASP A 69 0.97 47.67 -16.39
CA ASP A 69 0.01 48.69 -15.98
C ASP A 69 -0.32 49.66 -17.13
N TYR A 70 0.69 50.06 -17.91
CA TYR A 70 0.49 50.89 -19.09
C TYR A 70 -0.30 50.17 -20.19
N GLU A 71 -0.01 48.89 -20.44
CA GLU A 71 -0.74 48.06 -21.42
C GLU A 71 -2.19 47.78 -20.99
N GLU A 72 -2.47 47.61 -19.69
CA GLU A 72 -3.82 47.49 -19.13
C GLU A 72 -4.62 48.80 -19.27
N MET A 73 -4.00 49.93 -18.95
CA MET A 73 -4.61 51.26 -19.10
C MET A 73 -4.96 51.53 -20.58
N MET A 74 -4.05 51.22 -21.50
CA MET A 74 -4.26 51.42 -22.94
C MET A 74 -5.29 50.45 -23.55
N SER A 75 -5.49 49.28 -22.94
CA SER A 75 -6.50 48.30 -23.36
C SER A 75 -7.86 48.47 -22.66
N GLY A 76 -8.00 49.48 -21.78
CA GLY A 76 -9.23 49.76 -21.03
C GLY A 76 -9.58 48.70 -19.98
N MET A 77 -8.59 47.90 -19.56
CA MET A 77 -8.74 46.80 -18.60
C MET A 77 -8.12 47.13 -17.24
N ASP A 78 -8.12 48.41 -16.88
CA ASP A 78 -7.50 48.92 -15.66
C ASP A 78 -7.99 48.16 -14.40
N GLY A 79 -7.03 47.72 -13.59
CA GLY A 79 -7.27 46.95 -12.36
C GLY A 79 -7.64 45.48 -12.56
N ARG A 80 -7.48 44.92 -13.78
CA ARG A 80 -7.73 43.49 -14.03
C ARG A 80 -6.70 42.61 -13.35
N GLN A 81 -5.43 42.97 -13.39
CA GLN A 81 -4.39 42.21 -12.72
C GLN A 81 -4.58 42.19 -11.20
N ASP A 82 -4.91 43.34 -10.61
CA ASP A 82 -5.27 43.46 -9.19
C ASP A 82 -6.47 42.57 -8.80
N ARG A 83 -7.46 42.42 -9.70
CA ARG A 83 -8.59 41.50 -9.49
C ARG A 83 -8.18 40.04 -9.62
N LEU A 84 -7.33 39.71 -10.59
CA LEU A 84 -6.81 38.34 -10.76
C LEU A 84 -5.97 37.92 -9.56
N ASP A 85 -5.08 38.78 -9.08
CA ASP A 85 -4.25 38.52 -7.90
C ASP A 85 -5.10 38.36 -6.64
N LYS A 86 -6.10 39.23 -6.43
CA LYS A 86 -7.06 39.07 -5.31
C LYS A 86 -7.84 37.77 -5.41
N THR A 87 -8.29 37.40 -6.61
CA THR A 87 -9.04 36.15 -6.83
C THR A 87 -8.16 34.94 -6.60
N PHE A 88 -6.91 34.97 -7.07
CA PHE A 88 -5.92 33.93 -6.86
C PHE A 88 -5.59 33.77 -5.38
N MET A 89 -5.30 34.86 -4.67
CA MET A 89 -5.04 34.82 -3.22
C MET A 89 -6.25 34.29 -2.44
N GLN A 90 -7.48 34.70 -2.77
CA GLN A 90 -8.69 34.16 -2.13
C GLN A 90 -8.86 32.66 -2.39
N LEU A 91 -8.51 32.20 -3.59
CA LEU A 91 -8.63 30.78 -3.95
C LEU A 91 -7.58 29.94 -3.23
N MET A 92 -6.35 30.44 -3.14
CA MET A 92 -5.27 29.80 -2.38
C MET A 92 -5.53 29.80 -0.88
N ASP A 93 -6.10 30.88 -0.32
CA ASP A 93 -6.48 30.94 1.10
C ASP A 93 -7.59 29.94 1.42
N ARG A 94 -8.62 29.83 0.56
CA ARG A 94 -9.66 28.78 0.69
C ARG A 94 -9.08 27.37 0.60
N LEU A 95 -8.15 27.14 -0.33
CA LEU A 95 -7.46 25.87 -0.49
C LEU A 95 -6.64 25.54 0.76
N GLN A 96 -5.87 26.50 1.27
CA GLN A 96 -5.05 26.34 2.47
C GLN A 96 -5.88 26.10 3.74
N ASN A 97 -7.01 26.80 3.88
CA ASN A 97 -7.95 26.59 4.97
C ASN A 97 -8.56 25.18 4.91
N LYS A 98 -8.98 24.71 3.73
CA LYS A 98 -9.43 23.32 3.56
C LYS A 98 -8.33 22.31 3.89
N ILE A 99 -7.09 22.53 3.46
CA ILE A 99 -5.97 21.65 3.81
C ILE A 99 -5.75 21.60 5.32
N LYS A 100 -5.81 22.74 6.02
CA LYS A 100 -5.67 22.78 7.48
C LYS A 100 -6.82 22.09 8.21
N GLU A 101 -8.05 22.24 7.72
CA GLU A 101 -9.21 21.49 8.21
C GLU A 101 -9.03 19.97 8.02
N HIS A 102 -8.37 19.54 6.95
CA HIS A 102 -8.19 18.12 6.61
C HIS A 102 -6.91 17.47 7.14
N ALA A 103 -5.86 18.24 7.44
CA ALA A 103 -4.56 17.72 7.90
C ALA A 103 -4.53 17.38 9.40
N THR A 104 -5.41 17.97 10.20
CA THR A 104 -5.30 17.93 11.67
C THR A 104 -5.63 16.61 12.38
N PRO A 105 -6.28 15.58 11.78
CA PRO A 105 -6.39 14.28 12.44
C PRO A 105 -5.53 13.16 11.85
N ALA A 106 -4.86 13.33 10.70
CA ALA A 106 -4.35 12.20 9.92
C ALA A 106 -2.96 11.69 10.35
N SER A 107 -2.16 12.44 11.12
CA SER A 107 -0.83 11.99 11.53
C SER A 107 -0.35 12.69 12.79
N SER A 108 -0.03 11.94 13.85
CA SER A 108 0.56 12.48 15.07
C SER A 108 2.07 12.44 15.00
N GLY A 109 2.68 13.46 14.38
CA GLY A 109 4.08 13.84 14.60
C GLY A 109 5.14 12.98 13.90
N GLY A 110 5.81 13.58 12.91
CA GLY A 110 7.01 13.04 12.26
C GLY A 110 7.60 14.05 11.27
N GLY A 111 8.88 13.93 10.90
CA GLY A 111 9.60 14.89 10.03
C GLY A 111 9.02 15.05 8.61
N PHE A 112 8.08 14.18 8.23
CA PHE A 112 7.37 14.20 6.95
C PHE A 112 5.89 14.54 7.06
N HIS A 113 5.42 14.96 8.24
CA HIS A 113 4.02 15.32 8.48
C HIS A 113 3.46 16.30 7.43
N ASP A 114 4.27 17.27 7.02
CA ASP A 114 3.85 18.30 6.07
C ASP A 114 3.92 17.85 4.60
N SER A 115 4.60 16.73 4.30
CA SER A 115 4.75 16.19 2.93
C SER A 115 3.45 15.62 2.36
N TRP A 116 2.58 15.10 3.22
CA TRP A 116 1.28 14.56 2.83
C TRP A 116 0.39 15.62 2.19
N SER A 117 0.39 16.83 2.75
CA SER A 117 -0.38 17.96 2.23
C SER A 117 0.11 18.39 0.84
N ALA A 118 1.42 18.37 0.60
CA ALA A 118 2.01 18.66 -0.70
C ALA A 118 1.67 17.57 -1.75
N HIS A 119 1.65 16.30 -1.33
CA HIS A 119 1.29 15.18 -2.21
C HIS A 119 -0.20 15.20 -2.59
N GLN A 120 -1.10 15.51 -1.64
CA GLN A 120 -2.52 15.68 -1.95
C GLN A 120 -2.78 16.82 -2.94
N LEU A 121 -2.06 17.94 -2.78
CA LEU A 121 -2.12 19.07 -3.71
C LEU A 121 -1.63 18.70 -5.12
N GLN A 122 -0.63 17.84 -5.24
CA GLN A 122 -0.09 17.39 -6.53
C GLN A 122 -1.06 16.46 -7.27
N GLN A 123 -1.82 15.64 -6.55
CA GLN A 123 -2.75 14.65 -7.13
C GLN A 123 -4.13 15.24 -7.48
N SER A 124 -4.32 16.57 -7.36
CA SER A 124 -5.55 17.31 -7.74
C SER A 124 -6.85 16.93 -7.00
N TYR A 125 -6.86 15.84 -6.24
CA TYR A 125 -7.96 15.36 -5.42
C TYR A 125 -7.57 15.43 -3.94
N LEU A 126 -8.21 16.34 -3.22
CA LEU A 126 -8.14 16.38 -1.75
C LEU A 126 -9.05 15.27 -1.23
N LEU A 127 -8.46 14.14 -0.82
CA LEU A 127 -9.16 13.14 -0.02
C LEU A 127 -9.35 13.76 1.37
N GLY A 128 -10.49 14.42 1.57
CA GLY A 128 -10.90 14.89 2.89
C GLY A 128 -11.20 13.70 3.81
N PRO A 129 -11.21 13.90 5.14
CA PRO A 129 -11.87 12.94 6.01
C PRO A 129 -13.31 12.80 5.51
N THR A 130 -13.66 11.62 5.06
CA THR A 130 -15.05 11.30 4.74
C THR A 130 -15.87 11.46 6.01
N GLU A 131 -17.08 12.03 5.94
CA GLU A 131 -18.02 11.98 7.09
C GLU A 131 -18.29 10.52 7.52
N ALA A 132 -18.07 9.57 6.60
CA ALA A 132 -17.77 8.20 6.94
C ALA A 132 -16.42 8.13 7.66
N LYS A 133 -16.41 8.38 8.97
CA LYS A 133 -15.36 7.80 9.81
C LYS A 133 -15.42 6.29 9.58
N GLN A 134 -14.28 5.67 9.25
CA GLN A 134 -14.18 4.23 9.50
C GLN A 134 -14.35 4.06 11.01
N GLU A 135 -15.56 3.72 11.44
CA GLU A 135 -15.81 3.32 12.80
C GLU A 135 -15.21 1.92 12.94
N VAL A 136 -14.14 1.82 13.73
CA VAL A 136 -13.64 0.53 14.19
C VAL A 136 -14.70 -0.01 15.14
N PHE A 137 -15.53 -0.93 14.67
CA PHE A 137 -16.48 -1.63 15.51
C PHE A 137 -15.69 -2.41 16.55
N LYS A 138 -15.95 -2.14 17.83
CA LYS A 138 -15.38 -2.94 18.91
C LYS A 138 -16.03 -4.32 18.83
N GLY A 139 -15.25 -5.33 18.43
CA GLY A 139 -15.67 -6.71 18.46
C GLY A 139 -16.06 -7.20 19.85
N ALA A 140 -16.69 -8.36 19.89
CA ALA A 140 -17.09 -9.01 21.13
C ALA A 140 -16.24 -10.25 21.40
N HIS A 141 -16.00 -10.53 22.69
CA HIS A 141 -15.48 -11.82 23.10
C HIS A 141 -16.41 -12.94 22.64
N CYS A 142 -15.81 -14.07 22.30
CA CYS A 142 -16.60 -15.22 21.90
C CYS A 142 -17.51 -15.70 23.05
N PRO A 143 -18.79 -15.97 22.78
CA PRO A 143 -19.67 -16.55 23.78
C PRO A 143 -19.26 -18.01 24.04
N SER A 144 -19.50 -18.50 25.25
CA SER A 144 -19.04 -19.82 25.70
C SER A 144 -19.65 -21.01 24.93
N ASN A 145 -20.74 -20.78 24.19
CA ASN A 145 -21.45 -21.77 23.41
C ASN A 145 -21.17 -21.71 21.90
N ALA A 146 -20.36 -20.76 21.43
CA ALA A 146 -19.97 -20.73 20.01
C ALA A 146 -19.02 -21.91 19.69
N PRO A 147 -19.17 -22.56 18.52
CA PRO A 147 -18.16 -23.48 18.01
C PRO A 147 -16.82 -22.76 17.88
N VAL A 148 -15.72 -23.39 18.31
CA VAL A 148 -14.40 -22.74 18.30
C VAL A 148 -13.53 -23.30 17.19
N LYS A 149 -13.05 -22.42 16.31
CA LYS A 149 -12.02 -22.72 15.31
C LYS A 149 -10.70 -22.15 15.79
N LYS A 150 -9.68 -23.01 15.97
CA LYS A 150 -8.38 -22.61 16.51
C LYS A 150 -7.28 -22.75 15.46
N TYR A 151 -6.40 -21.76 15.41
CA TYR A 151 -5.16 -21.79 14.65
C TYR A 151 -3.98 -21.31 15.48
N ASP A 152 -2.87 -22.04 15.39
CA ASP A 152 -1.57 -21.62 15.91
C ASP A 152 -0.75 -21.17 14.70
N VAL A 153 -0.55 -19.86 14.55
CA VAL A 153 0.09 -19.26 13.39
C VAL A 153 1.43 -18.67 13.82
N VAL A 154 2.46 -18.91 13.03
CA VAL A 154 3.81 -18.39 13.25
C VAL A 154 4.20 -17.54 12.05
N ALA A 155 4.73 -16.35 12.29
CA ALA A 155 5.45 -15.58 11.26
C ALA A 155 6.93 -15.98 11.31
N ILE A 156 7.49 -16.39 10.17
CA ILE A 156 8.89 -16.81 10.06
C ILE A 156 9.57 -16.17 8.85
N ASN A 157 10.88 -15.94 8.95
CA ASN A 157 11.74 -15.70 7.79
C ASN A 157 11.80 -16.96 6.93
N VAL A 158 11.72 -16.81 5.62
CA VAL A 158 11.84 -17.91 4.66
C VAL A 158 12.43 -17.42 3.33
N GLU A 159 13.22 -18.25 2.67
CA GLU A 159 13.61 -18.05 1.28
C GLU A 159 12.48 -18.51 0.34
N ILE A 160 11.70 -17.54 -0.14
CA ILE A 160 10.56 -17.79 -1.02
C ILE A 160 11.09 -18.08 -2.43
N THR A 161 10.97 -19.34 -2.85
CA THR A 161 11.34 -19.77 -4.20
C THR A 161 10.17 -19.52 -5.15
N LEU A 162 10.41 -18.72 -6.19
CA LEU A 162 9.38 -18.18 -7.08
C LEU A 162 9.00 -19.15 -8.20
N ASN A 163 9.94 -19.99 -8.63
CA ASN A 163 9.76 -20.86 -9.78
C ASN A 163 10.74 -22.04 -9.78
N GLN A 164 10.56 -22.96 -10.72
CA GLN A 164 11.38 -24.17 -10.87
C GLN A 164 12.80 -23.92 -11.42
N TRP A 165 13.16 -22.67 -11.72
CA TRP A 165 14.52 -22.29 -12.16
C TRP A 165 15.39 -21.80 -10.99
N GLY A 166 14.89 -21.91 -9.76
CA GLY A 166 15.64 -21.56 -8.56
C GLY A 166 15.66 -20.05 -8.25
N ASP A 167 14.88 -19.23 -8.97
CA ASP A 167 14.71 -17.83 -8.61
C ASP A 167 14.06 -17.74 -7.23
N TYR A 168 14.62 -16.92 -6.35
CA TYR A 168 14.12 -16.78 -4.98
C TYR A 168 14.41 -15.39 -4.41
N TYR A 169 13.74 -15.06 -3.32
CA TYR A 169 14.06 -13.90 -2.50
C TYR A 169 13.91 -14.23 -1.00
N PRO A 170 14.76 -13.63 -0.13
CA PRO A 170 14.53 -13.68 1.31
C PRO A 170 13.29 -12.87 1.67
N GLY A 171 12.34 -13.49 2.34
CA GLY A 171 11.08 -12.86 2.71
C GLY A 171 10.50 -13.43 4.00
N TYR A 172 9.21 -13.20 4.18
CA TYR A 172 8.46 -13.63 5.34
C TYR A 172 7.22 -14.40 4.93
N THR A 173 6.76 -15.31 5.77
CA THR A 173 5.48 -16.00 5.56
C THR A 173 4.76 -16.24 6.88
N TYR A 174 3.43 -16.31 6.81
CA TYR A 174 2.63 -16.90 7.88
C TYR A 174 2.50 -18.40 7.63
N VAL A 175 2.75 -19.21 8.65
CA VAL A 175 2.69 -20.67 8.56
C VAL A 175 1.95 -21.22 9.78
N LEU A 176 1.24 -22.32 9.60
CA LEU A 176 0.70 -23.05 10.75
C LEU A 176 1.86 -23.67 11.54
N LYS A 177 1.83 -23.59 12.86
CA LYS A 177 2.91 -24.09 13.72
C LYS A 177 3.32 -25.54 13.41
N ASP A 178 2.34 -26.39 13.10
CA ASP A 178 2.55 -27.80 12.74
C ASP A 178 3.28 -28.00 11.38
N ASP A 179 3.27 -27.00 10.50
CA ASP A 179 3.86 -27.05 9.15
C ASP A 179 5.27 -26.44 9.08
N VAL A 180 5.78 -25.83 10.16
CA VAL A 180 7.09 -25.14 10.16
C VAL A 180 8.23 -26.09 9.75
N GLU A 181 8.25 -27.33 10.26
CA GLU A 181 9.29 -28.31 9.91
C GLU A 181 9.27 -28.65 8.41
N ARG A 182 8.07 -28.73 7.82
CA ARG A 182 7.89 -29.02 6.39
C ARG A 182 8.40 -27.86 5.54
N VAL A 183 8.09 -26.63 5.95
CA VAL A 183 8.62 -25.40 5.30
C VAL A 183 10.15 -25.38 5.32
N ARG A 184 10.78 -25.69 6.45
CA ARG A 184 12.25 -25.74 6.55
C ARG A 184 12.86 -26.84 5.68
N ALA A 185 12.23 -28.01 5.60
CA ALA A 185 12.69 -29.09 4.73
C ALA A 185 12.61 -28.72 3.25
N GLU A 186 11.55 -28.02 2.82
CA GLU A 186 11.43 -27.52 1.45
C GLU A 186 12.41 -26.40 1.15
N GLU A 187 12.67 -25.51 2.11
CA GLU A 187 13.69 -24.46 2.01
C GLU A 187 15.09 -25.05 1.80
N GLU A 188 15.48 -26.07 2.60
CA GLU A 188 16.76 -26.78 2.42
C GLU A 188 16.85 -27.46 1.05
N LYS A 189 15.76 -28.10 0.61
CA LYS A 189 15.69 -28.74 -0.71
C LYS A 189 15.82 -27.72 -1.84
N ASN A 190 15.15 -26.58 -1.73
CA ASN A 190 15.21 -25.51 -2.71
C ASN A 190 16.61 -24.88 -2.77
N ALA A 191 17.25 -24.67 -1.62
CA ALA A 191 18.62 -24.16 -1.56
C ALA A 191 19.61 -25.10 -2.24
N ALA A 192 19.49 -26.42 -2.02
CA ALA A 192 20.33 -27.42 -2.68
C ALA A 192 20.09 -27.48 -4.20
N ALA A 193 18.83 -27.36 -4.63
CA ALA A 193 18.45 -27.41 -6.05
C ALA A 193 19.04 -26.26 -6.88
N ARG A 194 19.39 -25.12 -6.26
CA ARG A 194 20.02 -23.98 -6.96
C ARG A 194 21.38 -24.31 -7.59
N GLU A 195 22.04 -25.36 -7.13
CA GLU A 195 23.33 -25.81 -7.68
C GLU A 195 23.17 -26.68 -8.94
N ASP A 196 21.95 -27.11 -9.28
CA ASP A 196 21.63 -27.92 -10.47
C ASP A 196 20.52 -27.27 -11.29
N GLU A 197 20.84 -26.78 -12.49
CA GLU A 197 19.90 -26.13 -13.40
C GLU A 197 18.68 -26.99 -13.78
N LEU A 198 18.72 -28.31 -13.56
CA LEU A 198 17.64 -29.24 -13.88
C LEU A 198 16.86 -29.73 -12.64
N ASP A 199 17.24 -29.33 -11.43
CA ASP A 199 16.51 -29.68 -10.21
C ASP A 199 15.47 -28.59 -9.88
N PRO A 200 14.16 -28.88 -9.94
CA PRO A 200 13.12 -27.92 -9.58
C PRO A 200 12.97 -27.73 -8.06
N GLY A 201 13.73 -28.46 -7.23
CA GLY A 201 13.62 -28.43 -5.78
C GLY A 201 12.29 -28.98 -5.28
N ALA A 202 11.68 -28.31 -4.32
CA ALA A 202 10.35 -28.59 -3.81
C ALA A 202 9.22 -27.97 -4.65
N VAL A 203 9.54 -27.08 -5.60
CA VAL A 203 8.55 -26.29 -6.34
C VAL A 203 7.80 -27.17 -7.34
N THR A 204 6.50 -27.34 -7.15
CA THR A 204 5.65 -28.10 -8.06
C THR A 204 4.92 -27.20 -9.06
N ASN A 205 4.51 -27.78 -10.19
CA ASN A 205 3.72 -27.06 -11.18
C ASN A 205 2.31 -26.79 -10.66
N GLY A 206 2.01 -25.52 -10.41
CA GLY A 206 0.70 -25.11 -9.89
C GLY A 206 0.55 -25.33 -8.39
N LEU A 207 1.65 -25.37 -7.62
CA LEU A 207 1.61 -25.32 -6.15
C LEU A 207 0.76 -26.45 -5.54
N GLN A 208 1.02 -27.69 -6.00
CA GLN A 208 0.31 -28.92 -5.66
C GLN A 208 0.73 -29.49 -4.30
N GLY A 209 0.56 -28.69 -3.25
CA GLY A 209 0.86 -29.09 -1.87
C GLY A 209 2.19 -28.55 -1.32
N ASP A 210 2.89 -27.68 -2.04
CA ASP A 210 4.11 -27.00 -1.57
C ASP A 210 3.84 -26.29 -0.23
N ALA A 211 4.76 -26.38 0.73
CA ALA A 211 4.64 -25.75 2.05
C ALA A 211 4.87 -24.25 2.00
N ILE A 212 5.81 -23.81 1.16
CA ILE A 212 6.17 -22.40 1.02
C ILE A 212 5.15 -21.73 0.12
N GLN A 213 4.09 -21.22 0.75
CA GLN A 213 2.99 -20.51 0.10
C GLN A 213 2.30 -19.55 1.09
N PRO A 214 1.51 -18.57 0.61
CA PRO A 214 0.72 -17.74 1.51
C PRO A 214 -0.25 -18.56 2.37
N LEU A 215 -0.46 -18.15 3.62
CA LEU A 215 -1.40 -18.80 4.52
C LEU A 215 -2.83 -18.62 4.02
N VAL A 216 -3.60 -19.70 3.93
CA VAL A 216 -5.03 -19.64 3.60
C VAL A 216 -5.79 -20.50 4.60
N ILE A 217 -6.44 -19.85 5.56
CA ILE A 217 -7.21 -20.50 6.63
C ILE A 217 -8.70 -20.16 6.53
N ARG A 218 -9.54 -20.99 7.13
CA ARG A 218 -11.01 -20.88 6.99
C ARG A 218 -11.72 -21.01 8.34
N ALA A 219 -12.82 -20.31 8.52
CA ALA A 219 -13.79 -20.56 9.59
C ALA A 219 -15.19 -20.26 9.07
N ASN A 220 -16.20 -20.78 9.75
CA ASN A 220 -17.58 -20.64 9.30
C ASN A 220 -18.26 -19.43 9.96
N GLN A 221 -19.31 -18.93 9.32
CA GLN A 221 -20.29 -18.05 9.96
C GLN A 221 -20.76 -18.66 11.29
N GLY A 222 -20.73 -17.85 12.36
CA GLY A 222 -21.08 -18.28 13.71
C GLY A 222 -19.98 -19.03 14.46
N ASP A 223 -18.80 -19.26 13.87
CA ASP A 223 -17.64 -19.76 14.60
C ASP A 223 -16.99 -18.64 15.44
N CYS A 224 -16.44 -19.03 16.57
CA CYS A 224 -15.42 -18.28 17.29
C CYS A 224 -14.06 -18.66 16.73
N LEU A 225 -13.48 -17.79 15.90
CA LEU A 225 -12.09 -17.91 15.49
C LEU A 225 -11.17 -17.51 16.65
N ARG A 226 -10.22 -18.35 17.00
CA ARG A 226 -9.13 -18.04 17.94
C ARG A 226 -7.80 -18.32 17.29
N VAL A 227 -6.94 -17.30 17.30
CA VAL A 227 -5.60 -17.39 16.72
C VAL A 227 -4.59 -17.09 17.80
N THR A 228 -3.68 -18.02 18.03
CA THR A 228 -2.44 -17.76 18.77
C THR A 228 -1.38 -17.44 17.73
N PHE A 229 -0.97 -16.18 17.69
CA PHE A 229 0.06 -15.68 16.79
C PHE A 229 1.40 -15.62 17.50
N SER A 230 2.42 -16.28 16.96
CA SER A 230 3.80 -16.20 17.42
C SER A 230 4.65 -15.47 16.37
N ASN A 231 5.34 -14.41 16.78
CA ASN A 231 6.25 -13.70 15.90
C ASN A 231 7.66 -14.28 16.07
N GLU A 232 8.13 -15.06 15.10
CA GLU A 232 9.49 -15.60 15.04
C GLU A 232 10.32 -14.92 13.93
N LEU A 233 9.94 -13.71 13.52
CA LEU A 233 10.74 -12.91 12.61
C LEU A 233 11.99 -12.37 13.30
N GLU A 234 13.12 -12.43 12.61
CA GLU A 234 14.38 -11.83 13.08
C GLU A 234 14.31 -10.30 13.05
N ASP A 235 14.45 -9.67 14.22
CA ASP A 235 14.53 -8.22 14.43
C ASP A 235 13.37 -7.38 13.86
N GLU A 236 12.22 -8.00 13.57
CA GLU A 236 11.06 -7.33 12.99
C GLU A 236 9.79 -7.59 13.82
N ASP A 237 9.04 -6.53 14.08
CA ASP A 237 7.73 -6.63 14.73
C ASP A 237 6.68 -7.05 13.70
N ALA A 238 5.68 -7.82 14.12
CA ALA A 238 4.65 -8.33 13.20
C ALA A 238 3.26 -8.25 13.80
N GLY A 239 2.27 -7.99 12.95
CA GLY A 239 0.86 -8.10 13.28
C GLY A 239 0.23 -9.35 12.68
N PHE A 240 -0.95 -9.70 13.17
CA PHE A 240 -1.87 -10.63 12.53
C PHE A 240 -3.26 -9.97 12.51
N GLN A 241 -3.52 -9.16 11.48
CA GLN A 241 -4.79 -8.46 11.33
C GLN A 241 -5.58 -9.06 10.18
N VAL A 242 -6.84 -9.43 10.45
CA VAL A 242 -7.81 -9.86 9.43
C VAL A 242 -8.62 -8.65 8.99
N ASN A 243 -8.41 -8.18 7.77
CA ASN A 243 -9.05 -6.98 7.25
C ASN A 243 -10.57 -7.14 7.13
N GLY A 244 -11.32 -6.13 7.55
CA GLY A 244 -12.79 -6.16 7.56
C GLY A 244 -13.39 -7.01 8.69
N SER A 245 -12.57 -7.62 9.55
CA SER A 245 -13.07 -8.34 10.73
C SER A 245 -13.27 -7.42 11.93
N ALA A 246 -14.12 -7.86 12.86
CA ALA A 246 -14.22 -7.30 14.20
C ALA A 246 -13.30 -8.05 15.20
N MET A 247 -12.12 -8.49 14.75
CA MET A 247 -11.17 -9.23 15.58
C MET A 247 -10.66 -8.37 16.74
N ILE A 248 -10.49 -9.02 17.90
CA ILE A 248 -10.01 -8.39 19.14
C ILE A 248 -8.82 -9.15 19.71
N ILE A 249 -8.07 -8.45 20.56
CA ILE A 249 -7.04 -9.03 21.42
C ILE A 249 -7.74 -9.76 22.57
N SER A 250 -7.52 -11.07 22.69
CA SER A 250 -8.29 -11.94 23.59
C SER A 250 -8.23 -11.52 25.07
N SER A 251 -7.09 -10.97 25.52
CA SER A 251 -6.88 -10.59 26.92
C SER A 251 -7.48 -9.22 27.29
N SER A 252 -7.43 -8.25 26.38
CA SER A 252 -7.82 -6.86 26.64
C SER A 252 -9.20 -6.49 26.07
N GLY A 253 -9.69 -7.25 25.09
CA GLY A 253 -10.89 -6.92 24.33
C GLY A 253 -10.75 -5.66 23.47
N LEU A 254 -9.53 -5.19 23.23
CA LEU A 254 -9.25 -4.09 22.32
C LEU A 254 -9.27 -4.58 20.86
N PRO A 255 -9.63 -3.74 19.89
CA PRO A 255 -9.57 -4.10 18.47
C PRO A 255 -8.16 -4.55 18.04
N ALA A 256 -8.07 -5.58 17.21
CA ALA A 256 -6.81 -6.06 16.63
C ALA A 256 -6.31 -5.09 15.54
N THR A 257 -5.78 -3.95 15.97
CA THR A 257 -5.30 -2.86 15.11
C THR A 257 -3.92 -2.40 15.57
N ALA A 258 -3.10 -1.86 14.66
CA ALA A 258 -1.77 -1.33 15.01
C ALA A 258 -1.81 -0.22 16.07
N ALA A 259 -2.95 0.46 16.25
CA ALA A 259 -3.12 1.50 17.26
C ALA A 259 -3.41 0.97 18.67
N SER A 260 -3.77 -0.32 18.80
CA SER A 260 -4.12 -0.92 20.10
C SER A 260 -2.91 -1.55 20.76
N THR A 261 -2.75 -1.37 22.07
CA THR A 261 -1.70 -2.06 22.84
C THR A 261 -1.87 -3.57 22.73
N GLY A 262 -0.84 -4.27 22.24
CA GLY A 262 -0.88 -5.70 21.93
C GLY A 262 -1.41 -6.02 20.53
N GLY A 263 -1.70 -5.03 19.68
CA GLY A 263 -2.10 -5.25 18.30
C GLY A 263 -0.93 -5.61 17.38
N ILE A 264 0.28 -5.17 17.73
CA ILE A 264 1.55 -5.57 17.11
C ILE A 264 2.33 -6.41 18.13
N THR A 265 2.88 -7.53 17.66
CA THR A 265 3.64 -8.50 18.45
C THR A 265 5.13 -8.32 18.18
N ALA A 266 5.90 -8.09 19.24
CA ALA A 266 7.34 -7.95 19.13
C ALA A 266 8.00 -9.25 18.67
N SER A 267 9.19 -9.16 18.07
CA SER A 267 9.99 -10.34 17.72
C SER A 267 10.21 -11.25 18.94
N GLY A 268 9.97 -12.56 18.77
CA GLY A 268 10.08 -13.60 19.80
C GLY A 268 8.87 -13.72 20.73
N GLU A 269 7.89 -12.82 20.63
CA GLU A 269 6.71 -12.82 21.49
C GLU A 269 5.50 -13.49 20.83
N SER A 270 4.43 -13.67 21.60
CA SER A 270 3.17 -14.23 21.11
C SER A 270 1.97 -13.43 21.61
N GLN A 271 0.92 -13.42 20.80
CA GLN A 271 -0.33 -12.72 21.08
C GLN A 271 -1.54 -13.56 20.65
N ASP A 272 -2.53 -13.62 21.55
CA ASP A 272 -3.81 -14.26 21.27
C ASP A 272 -4.82 -13.24 20.74
N PHE A 273 -5.48 -13.62 19.64
CA PHE A 273 -6.59 -12.91 19.02
C PHE A 273 -7.82 -13.79 18.96
N GLU A 274 -8.99 -13.16 18.99
CA GLU A 274 -10.24 -13.85 18.71
C GLU A 274 -11.20 -13.00 17.89
N TRP A 275 -12.00 -13.67 17.08
CA TRP A 275 -13.04 -13.06 16.27
C TRP A 275 -14.30 -13.93 16.36
N MET A 276 -15.34 -13.39 16.98
CA MET A 276 -16.67 -13.94 16.87
C MET A 276 -17.23 -13.57 15.50
N ILE A 277 -17.29 -14.55 14.59
CA ILE A 277 -17.79 -14.35 13.22
C ILE A 277 -19.32 -14.30 13.29
N PRO A 278 -19.96 -13.16 12.95
CA PRO A 278 -21.41 -13.07 12.91
C PRO A 278 -22.02 -14.14 12.00
N ILE A 279 -23.26 -14.54 12.31
CA ILE A 279 -23.98 -15.51 11.47
C ILE A 279 -24.35 -14.93 10.10
N ASP A 280 -24.42 -13.61 10.01
CA ASP A 280 -24.69 -12.80 8.82
C ASP A 280 -23.43 -12.15 8.24
N GLU A 281 -22.23 -12.58 8.68
CA GLU A 281 -20.97 -12.14 8.08
C GLU A 281 -20.95 -12.50 6.60
N GLN A 282 -20.45 -11.58 5.77
CA GLN A 282 -20.36 -11.84 4.34
C GLN A 282 -19.36 -12.97 4.08
N GLU A 283 -19.80 -14.00 3.36
CA GLU A 283 -18.92 -15.10 2.93
C GLU A 283 -17.82 -14.60 1.99
N GLY A 284 -16.66 -15.24 2.07
CA GLY A 284 -15.52 -14.99 1.20
C GLY A 284 -14.27 -14.54 1.93
N SER A 285 -13.37 -13.92 1.17
CA SER A 285 -11.99 -13.69 1.57
C SER A 285 -11.78 -12.37 2.34
N HIS A 286 -11.08 -12.47 3.46
CA HIS A 286 -10.49 -11.37 4.21
C HIS A 286 -8.98 -11.48 4.15
N MET A 287 -8.30 -10.40 3.76
CA MET A 287 -6.84 -10.39 3.73
C MET A 287 -6.28 -10.42 5.16
N ILE A 288 -5.30 -11.28 5.40
CA ILE A 288 -4.45 -11.27 6.58
C ILE A 288 -3.21 -10.43 6.25
N GLN A 289 -2.96 -9.43 7.07
CA GLN A 289 -1.84 -8.51 6.87
C GLN A 289 -1.20 -8.14 8.22
N SER A 290 0.10 -7.86 8.19
CA SER A 290 0.78 -7.15 9.25
C SER A 290 0.73 -5.64 9.02
N HIS A 291 0.25 -4.91 10.00
CA HIS A 291 0.34 -3.44 10.06
C HIS A 291 1.53 -2.94 10.91
N ALA A 292 2.48 -3.82 11.24
CA ALA A 292 3.79 -3.42 11.76
C ALA A 292 4.61 -2.87 10.58
N GLY A 293 4.50 -1.57 10.30
CA GLY A 293 5.19 -0.95 9.17
C GLY A 293 4.69 -1.43 7.79
N ARG A 294 5.43 -1.04 6.73
CA ARG A 294 5.14 -1.45 5.34
C ARG A 294 5.96 -2.68 4.91
N ASP A 295 7.09 -2.92 5.57
CA ASP A 295 8.12 -3.85 5.13
C ASP A 295 7.68 -5.33 5.22
N PRO A 296 7.04 -5.81 6.30
CA PRO A 296 6.69 -7.22 6.40
C PRO A 296 5.74 -7.67 5.29
N SER A 297 4.72 -6.85 4.98
CA SER A 297 3.77 -7.15 3.91
C SER A 297 4.43 -7.12 2.53
N SER A 298 5.37 -6.20 2.30
CA SER A 298 6.05 -6.03 1.01
C SER A 298 7.04 -7.18 0.73
N LEU A 299 7.47 -7.87 1.78
CA LEU A 299 8.36 -9.05 1.74
C LEU A 299 7.62 -10.39 1.85
N GLY A 300 6.29 -10.40 1.67
CA GLY A 300 5.50 -11.63 1.51
C GLY A 300 4.73 -12.06 2.75
N LEU A 301 4.77 -11.32 3.87
CA LEU A 301 3.95 -11.61 5.06
C LEU A 301 2.47 -11.32 4.79
N THR A 302 1.83 -12.22 4.06
CA THR A 302 0.44 -12.11 3.60
C THR A 302 -0.28 -13.45 3.75
N GLY A 303 -1.59 -13.37 3.93
CA GLY A 303 -2.46 -14.54 3.96
C GLY A 303 -3.91 -14.18 3.71
N VAL A 304 -4.77 -15.17 3.77
CA VAL A 304 -6.22 -15.03 3.58
C VAL A 304 -6.94 -15.82 4.65
N MET A 305 -7.93 -15.17 5.26
CA MET A 305 -8.93 -15.78 6.12
C MET A 305 -10.24 -15.84 5.34
N ILE A 306 -10.83 -17.01 5.20
CA ILE A 306 -12.09 -17.18 4.46
C ILE A 306 -13.21 -17.47 5.44
N VAL A 307 -14.28 -16.70 5.32
CA VAL A 307 -15.55 -16.97 5.99
C VAL A 307 -16.40 -17.83 5.09
N GLU A 308 -16.66 -19.05 5.55
CA GLU A 308 -17.44 -20.06 4.84
C GLU A 308 -18.88 -20.14 5.41
N PRO A 309 -19.84 -20.72 4.66
CA PRO A 309 -21.17 -20.95 5.18
C PRO A 309 -21.15 -21.75 6.48
N LYS A 310 -22.11 -21.48 7.37
CA LYS A 310 -22.26 -22.20 8.63
C LYS A 310 -22.23 -23.72 8.43
N GLY A 311 -21.41 -24.42 9.23
CA GLY A 311 -21.37 -25.88 9.24
C GLY A 311 -20.51 -26.51 8.13
N SER A 312 -19.83 -25.69 7.32
CA SER A 312 -18.98 -26.20 6.25
C SER A 312 -17.76 -26.97 6.80
N LYS A 313 -17.37 -28.00 6.05
CA LYS A 313 -16.19 -28.83 6.28
C LYS A 313 -15.23 -28.61 5.10
N TYR A 314 -13.93 -28.51 5.39
CA TYR A 314 -12.90 -28.22 4.39
C TYR A 314 -12.08 -29.48 4.15
N LEU A 315 -12.13 -29.99 2.93
CA LEU A 315 -11.43 -31.20 2.54
C LEU A 315 -10.36 -30.87 1.51
N ASP A 316 -9.21 -31.53 1.67
CA ASP A 316 -8.12 -31.50 0.71
C ASP A 316 -8.59 -32.14 -0.62
N PRO A 317 -8.38 -31.48 -1.78
CA PRO A 317 -8.85 -31.97 -3.07
C PRO A 317 -8.10 -33.21 -3.59
N TRP A 318 -6.92 -33.53 -3.05
CA TRP A 318 -6.12 -34.68 -3.45
C TRP A 318 -6.46 -35.95 -2.68
N ASP A 319 -6.69 -35.84 -1.36
CA ASP A 319 -6.92 -37.02 -0.51
C ASP A 319 -8.29 -37.06 0.20
N SER A 320 -9.10 -36.01 0.02
CA SER A 320 -10.43 -35.86 0.61
C SER A 320 -10.45 -35.89 2.14
N LYS A 321 -9.31 -35.67 2.81
CA LYS A 321 -9.24 -35.57 4.27
C LYS A 321 -9.44 -34.14 4.74
N PRO A 322 -9.82 -33.93 6.02
CA PRO A 322 -9.91 -32.60 6.59
C PRO A 322 -8.59 -31.84 6.52
N MET A 323 -8.64 -30.60 6.07
CA MET A 323 -7.47 -29.71 5.99
C MET A 323 -7.58 -28.50 6.92
N LYS A 324 -6.42 -27.97 7.33
CA LYS A 324 -6.33 -26.76 8.17
C LYS A 324 -6.04 -25.50 7.35
N SER A 325 -5.19 -25.62 6.33
CA SER A 325 -4.77 -24.52 5.46
C SER A 325 -4.56 -25.02 4.04
N GLY A 326 -4.70 -24.13 3.05
CA GLY A 326 -4.38 -24.39 1.64
C GLY A 326 -5.20 -23.52 0.69
N TRP A 327 -4.63 -23.16 -0.46
CA TRP A 327 -5.25 -22.30 -1.46
C TRP A 327 -6.36 -22.99 -2.29
N GLU A 328 -6.37 -24.32 -2.34
CA GLU A 328 -7.47 -25.12 -2.89
C GLU A 328 -8.18 -25.90 -1.79
N ALA A 329 -9.50 -26.00 -1.87
CA ALA A 329 -10.29 -26.83 -0.97
C ALA A 329 -11.57 -27.34 -1.65
N MET A 330 -12.06 -28.48 -1.17
CA MET A 330 -13.46 -28.88 -1.37
C MET A 330 -14.25 -28.46 -0.14
N ILE A 331 -15.22 -27.56 -0.35
CA ILE A 331 -16.12 -27.10 0.70
C ILE A 331 -17.37 -27.96 0.64
N THR A 332 -17.59 -28.74 1.69
CA THR A 332 -18.77 -29.60 1.81
C THR A 332 -19.69 -29.11 2.91
N ASN A 333 -21.00 -29.12 2.67
CA ASN A 333 -21.99 -28.67 3.62
C ASN A 333 -23.21 -29.61 3.61
N ASP A 334 -23.75 -29.90 4.79
CA ASP A 334 -24.88 -30.82 4.92
C ASP A 334 -26.22 -30.11 4.56
N ASP A 335 -26.28 -28.78 4.69
CA ASP A 335 -27.47 -27.94 4.47
C ASP A 335 -27.39 -27.10 3.18
N GLU A 336 -26.18 -26.79 2.70
CA GLU A 336 -25.89 -25.99 1.50
C GLU A 336 -25.22 -26.84 0.40
N ARG A 337 -24.94 -26.24 -0.77
CA ARG A 337 -24.27 -26.94 -1.87
C ARG A 337 -22.77 -27.06 -1.64
N ASP A 338 -22.25 -28.23 -1.95
CA ASP A 338 -20.80 -28.44 -2.07
C ASP A 338 -20.23 -27.67 -3.27
N PHE A 339 -19.01 -27.16 -3.10
CA PHE A 339 -18.26 -26.52 -4.18
C PHE A 339 -16.75 -26.73 -4.02
N ARG A 340 -16.02 -26.45 -5.11
CA ARG A 340 -14.56 -26.41 -5.10
C ARG A 340 -14.11 -24.96 -5.08
N GLU A 341 -13.18 -24.68 -4.19
CA GLU A 341 -12.61 -23.37 -3.99
C GLU A 341 -11.16 -23.34 -4.49
N PHE A 342 -10.78 -22.22 -5.10
CA PHE A 342 -9.39 -21.82 -5.31
C PHE A 342 -9.23 -20.36 -4.90
N VAL A 343 -8.11 -20.05 -4.24
CA VAL A 343 -7.81 -18.71 -3.71
C VAL A 343 -6.64 -18.14 -4.48
N LEU A 344 -6.85 -16.96 -5.08
CA LEU A 344 -5.83 -16.26 -5.85
C LEU A 344 -5.36 -15.03 -5.09
N ILE A 345 -4.05 -14.94 -4.87
CA ILE A 345 -3.41 -13.82 -4.20
C ILE A 345 -2.50 -13.14 -5.23
N TYR A 346 -2.83 -11.89 -5.54
CA TYR A 346 -1.97 -11.03 -6.35
C TYR A 346 -1.12 -10.19 -5.40
N HIS A 347 0.17 -10.49 -5.35
CA HIS A 347 1.12 -9.82 -4.49
C HIS A 347 2.33 -9.38 -5.31
N GLU A 348 2.84 -8.19 -5.02
CA GLU A 348 4.06 -7.66 -5.58
C GLU A 348 5.12 -7.60 -4.47
N VAL A 349 6.29 -8.16 -4.76
CA VAL A 349 7.43 -8.13 -3.86
C VAL A 349 8.25 -6.89 -4.16
N GLY A 350 8.41 -6.04 -3.15
CA GLY A 350 9.23 -4.84 -3.24
C GLY A 350 8.59 -3.63 -2.57
N ASP A 351 9.45 -2.73 -2.10
CA ASP A 351 9.03 -1.38 -1.75
C ASP A 351 9.15 -0.52 -3.01
N GLU A 352 8.05 0.12 -3.44
CA GLU A 352 8.04 1.12 -4.50
C GLU A 352 8.77 2.42 -4.07
N SER A 353 9.95 2.32 -3.45
CA SER A 353 10.81 3.46 -3.10
C SER A 353 11.43 4.15 -4.33
N PHE A 354 10.94 3.85 -5.53
CA PHE A 354 11.07 4.75 -6.68
C PHE A 354 10.25 6.03 -6.44
N ARG A 355 10.82 6.98 -5.68
CA ARG A 355 10.35 8.37 -5.59
C ARG A 355 11.44 9.35 -5.98
#